data_AF-U5F6N4-F1
#
_entry.id   AF-U5F6N4-F1
#
_cell.length_a   1.000
_cell.length_b   1.000
_cell.length_c   1.000
_cell.angle_alpha   90.00
_cell.angle_beta   90.00
_cell.angle_gamma   90.00
#
_symmetry.space_group_name_H-M   'P 1'
#
loop_
_entity.id
_entity.type
_entity.pdbx_description
1 polymer ?
#
loop_
_entity_poly.entity_id
_entity_poly.type
_entity_poly.pdbx_seq_one_letter_code
_entity_poly.pdbx_strand_id
1 'polypeptide(L)'
;MLDLQNHKEFLWRYTLSYGDIKTKKNDHTTYVFPFQNITFTIKEDWETYKTPELKEQLFACNNLEEIFDFISLEYQDFYFMEISAHLHDADDQPLYSLLLKKTYENVGITEYITKNNYLHLLKFADEATAAYLQEQLDKQ
;
A
#
# COMPACT_ATOMS: atom_id res chain seq x y z
N MET A 1 -13.58 -8.70 8.66
CA MET A 1 -13.85 -7.95 7.40
C MET A 1 -13.97 -6.45 7.61
N LEU A 2 -13.05 -5.69 6.99
CA LEU A 2 -12.98 -4.22 7.00
C LEU A 2 -14.18 -3.59 6.26
N ASP A 3 -14.76 -2.51 6.79
CA ASP A 3 -15.78 -1.73 6.10
C ASP A 3 -15.13 -0.87 5.00
N LEU A 4 -15.38 -1.24 3.74
CA LEU A 4 -14.75 -0.59 2.59
C LEU A 4 -15.14 0.89 2.44
N GLN A 5 -16.38 1.25 2.76
CA GLN A 5 -16.84 2.64 2.60
C GLN A 5 -16.21 3.53 3.67
N ASN A 6 -16.18 3.06 4.91
CA ASN A 6 -15.49 3.77 5.99
C ASN A 6 -13.98 3.86 5.74
N HIS A 7 -13.38 2.82 5.16
CA HIS A 7 -11.96 2.83 4.78
C HIS A 7 -11.66 3.85 3.69
N LYS A 8 -12.48 3.95 2.64
CA LYS A 8 -12.34 4.99 1.60
C LYS A 8 -12.44 6.40 2.17
N GLU A 9 -13.37 6.64 3.09
CA GLU A 9 -13.49 7.94 3.78
C GLU A 9 -12.26 8.24 4.65
N PHE A 10 -11.75 7.24 5.37
CA PHE A 10 -10.51 7.34 6.15
C PHE A 10 -9.32 7.70 5.25
N LEU A 11 -9.11 6.95 4.18
CA LEU A 11 -8.06 7.22 3.20
C LEU A 11 -8.21 8.61 2.60
N TRP A 12 -9.40 9.00 2.17
CA TRP A 12 -9.60 10.35 1.65
C TRP A 12 -9.25 11.42 2.68
N ARG A 13 -9.64 11.23 3.95
CA ARG A 13 -9.39 12.22 4.99
C ARG A 13 -7.91 12.37 5.33
N TYR A 14 -7.20 11.26 5.51
CA TYR A 14 -5.82 11.26 6.02
C TYR A 14 -4.74 11.02 4.96
N THR A 15 -5.15 10.62 3.76
CA THR A 15 -4.31 10.44 2.57
C THR A 15 -3.10 9.54 2.75
N LEU A 16 -3.11 8.62 3.72
CA LEU A 16 -1.95 7.78 4.11
C LEU A 16 -0.68 8.54 4.49
N SER A 17 -0.66 9.88 4.40
CA SER A 17 0.57 10.65 4.57
C SER A 17 0.85 10.93 6.03
N TYR A 18 -0.13 10.97 6.93
CA TYR A 18 0.04 11.43 8.32
C TYR A 18 0.94 12.69 8.46
N GLY A 19 1.08 13.50 7.39
CA GLY A 19 1.99 14.66 7.28
C GLY A 19 3.32 14.45 6.52
N ASP A 20 3.74 13.21 6.25
CA ASP A 20 5.01 12.87 5.62
C ASP A 20 4.85 12.40 4.16
N ILE A 21 5.17 13.33 3.26
CA ILE A 21 5.17 13.10 1.82
C ILE A 21 6.49 12.44 1.41
N LYS A 22 6.39 11.32 0.68
CA LYS A 22 7.53 10.56 0.17
C LYS A 22 8.03 11.16 -1.14
N THR A 23 9.33 11.01 -1.41
CA THR A 23 9.93 11.30 -2.72
C THR A 23 9.85 10.10 -3.64
N LYS A 24 9.91 10.32 -4.95
CA LYS A 24 9.92 9.23 -5.93
C LYS A 24 11.13 8.32 -5.72
N LYS A 25 10.95 7.00 -5.83
CA LYS A 25 12.01 6.00 -5.54
C LYS A 25 13.32 6.23 -6.31
N ASN A 26 13.24 6.75 -7.54
CA ASN A 26 14.40 7.00 -8.40
C ASN A 26 14.70 8.50 -8.57
N ASP A 27 13.97 9.38 -7.89
CA ASP A 27 14.13 10.83 -8.00
C ASP A 27 13.76 11.50 -6.67
N HIS A 28 14.77 11.82 -5.88
CA HIS A 28 14.63 12.48 -4.59
C HIS A 28 14.29 13.98 -4.68
N THR A 29 14.22 14.55 -5.89
CA THR A 29 13.83 15.95 -6.10
C THR A 29 12.33 16.11 -6.35
N THR A 30 11.65 14.99 -6.59
CA THR A 30 10.22 14.94 -6.89
C THR A 30 9.47 14.24 -5.76
N TYR A 31 8.44 14.89 -5.24
CA TYR A 31 7.49 14.34 -4.28
C TYR A 31 6.39 13.55 -4.99
N VAL A 32 5.80 12.60 -4.26
CA VAL A 32 4.77 11.70 -4.77
C VAL A 32 3.51 11.89 -3.94
N PHE A 33 2.38 12.07 -4.61
CA PHE A 33 1.09 12.05 -3.94
C PHE A 33 0.75 10.60 -3.55
N PRO A 34 0.16 10.33 -2.38
CA PRO A 34 -0.14 8.96 -1.91
C PRO A 34 -1.11 8.17 -2.78
N PHE A 35 -1.94 8.85 -3.56
CA PHE A 35 -2.89 8.24 -4.50
C PHE A 35 -2.46 8.49 -5.93
N GLN A 36 -2.44 7.42 -6.72
CA GLN A 36 -1.99 7.43 -8.11
C GLN A 36 -0.56 7.94 -8.29
N ASN A 37 0.02 7.70 -9.46
CA ASN A 37 1.38 8.15 -9.77
C ASN A 37 1.51 9.67 -10.03
N ILE A 38 0.76 10.49 -9.30
CA ILE A 38 0.83 11.95 -9.32
C ILE A 38 2.12 12.38 -8.62
N THR A 39 2.84 13.30 -9.25
CA THR A 39 4.12 13.81 -8.77
C THR A 39 4.16 15.33 -8.79
N PHE A 40 4.96 15.92 -7.89
CA PHE A 40 5.07 17.36 -7.73
C PHE A 40 6.42 17.76 -7.13
N THR A 41 6.81 19.02 -7.26
CA THR A 41 8.13 19.51 -6.83
C THR A 41 8.08 20.40 -5.59
N ILE A 42 6.89 20.88 -5.19
CA ILE A 42 6.68 21.73 -4.02
C ILE A 42 5.81 20.97 -3.01
N LYS A 43 6.36 20.65 -1.83
CA LYS A 43 5.69 19.80 -0.83
C LYS A 43 4.36 20.41 -0.35
N GLU A 44 4.34 21.73 -0.20
CA GLU A 44 3.24 22.51 0.37
C GLU A 44 1.97 22.47 -0.48
N ASP A 45 2.09 22.22 -1.79
CA ASP A 45 0.98 22.26 -2.74
C ASP A 45 0.21 20.93 -2.82
N TRP A 46 0.58 19.92 -2.03
CA TRP A 46 0.04 18.57 -2.17
C TRP A 46 -1.49 18.48 -2.00
N GLU A 47 -2.10 19.33 -1.17
CA GLU A 47 -3.56 19.40 -1.01
C GLU A 47 -4.27 19.82 -2.31
N THR A 48 -3.59 20.52 -3.23
CA THR A 48 -4.18 20.90 -4.54
C THR A 48 -4.45 19.69 -5.43
N TYR A 49 -3.76 18.57 -5.18
CA TYR A 49 -3.95 17.31 -5.91
C TYR A 49 -5.10 16.48 -5.33
N LYS A 50 -5.69 16.90 -4.21
CA LYS A 50 -6.86 16.27 -3.59
C LYS A 50 -8.16 16.72 -4.27
N THR A 51 -8.30 16.40 -5.56
CA THR A 51 -9.41 16.87 -6.39
C THR A 51 -10.68 16.03 -6.25
N PRO A 52 -11.87 16.57 -6.59
CA PRO A 52 -13.11 15.80 -6.62
C PRO A 52 -13.04 14.55 -7.51
N GLU A 53 -12.37 14.66 -8.67
CA GLU A 53 -12.20 13.53 -9.60
C GLU A 53 -11.37 12.41 -8.97
N LEU A 54 -10.32 12.75 -8.23
CA LEU A 54 -9.52 11.77 -7.51
C LEU A 54 -10.33 11.09 -6.40
N LYS A 55 -11.20 11.84 -5.71
CA LYS A 55 -12.13 11.29 -4.73
C LYS A 55 -13.10 10.30 -5.40
N GLU A 56 -13.70 10.68 -6.52
CA GLU A 56 -14.62 9.81 -7.26
C GLU A 56 -13.96 8.50 -7.67
N GLN A 57 -12.71 8.55 -8.13
CA GLN A 57 -11.95 7.36 -8.51
C GLN A 57 -11.65 6.44 -7.32
N LEU A 58 -11.22 6.99 -6.17
CA LEU A 58 -11.05 6.21 -4.94
C LEU A 58 -12.38 5.55 -4.51
N PHE A 59 -13.48 6.27 -4.66
CA PHE A 59 -14.81 5.79 -4.25
C PHE A 59 -15.38 4.75 -5.22
N ALA A 60 -14.90 4.74 -6.47
CA ALA A 60 -15.24 3.74 -7.48
C ALA A 60 -14.54 2.39 -7.27
N CYS A 61 -13.48 2.30 -6.44
CA CYS A 61 -12.82 1.04 -6.13
C CYS A 61 -13.78 0.06 -5.42
N ASN A 62 -13.94 -1.16 -5.92
CA ASN A 62 -14.94 -2.11 -5.43
C ASN A 62 -14.41 -3.04 -4.33
N ASN A 63 -13.09 -3.07 -4.12
CA ASN A 63 -12.41 -3.95 -3.17
C ASN A 63 -11.06 -3.36 -2.75
N LEU A 64 -10.39 -4.00 -1.79
CA LEU A 64 -9.10 -3.51 -1.27
C LEU A 64 -7.94 -3.66 -2.26
N GLU A 65 -8.02 -4.60 -3.20
CA GLU A 65 -7.01 -4.74 -4.25
C GLU A 65 -7.05 -3.55 -5.21
N GLU A 66 -8.24 -3.13 -5.65
CA GLU A 66 -8.40 -1.93 -6.47
C GLU A 66 -7.92 -0.67 -5.74
N ILE A 67 -8.14 -0.58 -4.42
CA ILE A 67 -7.56 0.51 -3.62
C ILE A 67 -6.04 0.39 -3.57
N PHE A 68 -5.49 -0.80 -3.35
CA PHE A 68 -4.04 -1.03 -3.33
C PHE A 68 -3.37 -0.60 -4.65
N ASP A 69 -3.97 -0.92 -5.79
CA ASP A 69 -3.50 -0.51 -7.11
C ASP A 69 -3.69 1.00 -7.37
N PHE A 70 -4.65 1.62 -6.69
CA PHE A 70 -4.83 3.06 -6.67
C PHE A 70 -3.78 3.77 -5.80
N ILE A 71 -3.20 3.10 -4.80
CA ILE A 71 -2.11 3.65 -3.99
C ILE A 71 -0.81 3.70 -4.80
N SER A 72 -0.12 4.83 -4.69
CA SER A 72 1.18 5.06 -5.34
C SER A 72 2.22 4.06 -4.87
N LEU A 73 3.11 3.68 -5.78
CA LEU A 73 4.17 2.71 -5.51
C LEU A 73 4.91 2.97 -4.19
N GLU A 74 5.31 4.23 -3.95
CA GLU A 74 6.05 4.64 -2.77
C GLU A 74 5.30 4.42 -1.45
N TYR A 75 3.97 4.26 -1.48
CA TYR A 75 3.10 4.13 -0.32
C TYR A 75 2.50 2.73 -0.15
N GLN A 76 2.74 1.81 -1.08
CA GLN A 76 2.11 0.50 -1.05
C GLN A 76 2.56 -0.37 0.14
N ASP A 77 3.81 -0.26 0.59
CA ASP A 77 4.26 -0.91 1.83
C ASP A 77 3.49 -0.40 3.05
N PHE A 78 3.37 0.92 3.15
CA PHE A 78 2.65 1.58 4.21
C PHE A 78 1.18 1.16 4.24
N TYR A 79 0.53 1.25 3.08
CA TYR A 79 -0.86 0.87 2.94
C TYR A 79 -1.12 -0.60 3.27
N PHE A 80 -0.26 -1.51 2.77
CA PHE A 80 -0.37 -2.92 3.09
C PHE A 80 -0.32 -3.16 4.60
N MET A 81 0.65 -2.58 5.30
CA MET A 81 0.76 -2.75 6.75
C MET A 81 -0.46 -2.23 7.49
N GLU A 82 -1.01 -1.08 7.08
CA GLU A 82 -2.23 -0.49 7.66
C GLU A 82 -3.41 -1.47 7.58
N ILE A 83 -3.65 -2.07 6.41
CA ILE A 83 -4.79 -2.97 6.23
C ILE A 83 -4.52 -4.41 6.69
N SER A 84 -3.26 -4.84 6.72
CA SER A 84 -2.88 -6.23 7.05
C SER A 84 -3.35 -6.64 8.45
N ALA A 85 -3.37 -5.70 9.40
CA ALA A 85 -3.86 -5.92 10.76
C ALA A 85 -5.38 -6.19 10.84
N HIS A 86 -6.11 -5.89 9.76
CA HIS A 86 -7.55 -6.08 9.65
C HIS A 86 -7.93 -7.31 8.83
N LEU A 87 -6.94 -8.04 8.31
CA LEU A 87 -7.10 -9.20 7.43
C LEU A 87 -6.56 -10.47 8.12
N HIS A 88 -7.01 -10.73 9.35
CA HIS A 88 -6.55 -11.88 10.16
C HIS A 88 -7.54 -13.04 10.21
N ASP A 89 -8.75 -12.87 9.67
CA ASP A 89 -9.73 -13.95 9.60
C ASP A 89 -9.33 -14.94 8.48
N ALA A 90 -9.69 -16.22 8.64
CA ALA A 90 -9.33 -17.26 7.65
C ALA A 90 -9.88 -16.95 6.25
N ASP A 91 -11.04 -16.31 6.17
CA ASP A 91 -11.68 -15.91 4.91
C ASP A 91 -10.92 -14.76 4.21
N ASP A 92 -10.11 -14.00 4.95
CA ASP A 92 -9.31 -12.88 4.42
C ASP A 92 -7.92 -13.33 3.94
N GLN A 93 -7.49 -14.57 4.26
CA GLN A 93 -6.17 -15.09 3.90
C GLN A 93 -5.83 -14.98 2.40
N PRO A 94 -6.74 -15.30 1.45
CA PRO A 94 -6.44 -15.17 0.02
C PRO A 94 -6.12 -13.72 -0.38
N LEU A 95 -6.89 -12.77 0.15
CA LEU A 95 -6.68 -11.34 -0.11
C LEU A 95 -5.39 -10.84 0.56
N TYR A 96 -5.16 -11.23 1.82
CA TYR A 96 -3.91 -10.92 2.53
C TYR A 96 -2.69 -11.38 1.73
N SER A 97 -2.72 -12.62 1.25
CA SER A 97 -1.61 -13.25 0.53
C SER A 97 -1.36 -12.55 -0.81
N LEU A 98 -2.43 -12.25 -1.56
CA LEU A 98 -2.37 -11.49 -2.80
C LEU A 98 -1.70 -10.12 -2.57
N LEU A 99 -2.16 -9.36 -1.57
CA LEU A 99 -1.64 -8.02 -1.30
C LEU A 99 -0.21 -8.06 -0.76
N LEU A 100 0.14 -9.04 0.08
CA LEU A 100 1.51 -9.23 0.57
C LEU A 100 2.47 -9.49 -0.59
N LYS A 101 2.08 -10.37 -1.51
CA LYS A 101 2.87 -10.68 -2.71
C LYS A 101 3.03 -9.46 -3.60
N LYS A 102 1.94 -8.76 -3.94
CA LYS A 102 1.99 -7.52 -4.76
C LYS A 102 2.89 -6.47 -4.11
N THR A 103 2.83 -6.32 -2.78
CA THR A 103 3.71 -5.40 -2.05
C THR A 103 5.18 -5.76 -2.27
N TYR A 104 5.57 -7.02 -2.06
CA TYR A 104 6.95 -7.44 -2.30
C TYR A 104 7.39 -7.25 -3.76
N GLU A 105 6.56 -7.64 -4.72
CA GLU A 105 6.89 -7.53 -6.14
C GLU A 105 7.04 -6.07 -6.59
N ASN A 106 6.24 -5.16 -6.03
CA ASN A 106 6.24 -3.76 -6.42
C ASN A 106 7.35 -2.96 -5.72
N VAL A 107 7.46 -3.06 -4.39
CA VAL A 107 8.37 -2.20 -3.62
C VAL A 107 9.60 -2.92 -3.08
N GLY A 108 9.55 -4.24 -2.93
CA GLY A 108 10.63 -5.07 -2.37
C GLY A 108 10.84 -4.86 -0.88
N ILE A 109 12.07 -5.09 -0.41
CA ILE A 109 12.47 -4.79 0.97
C ILE A 109 12.64 -3.27 1.09
N THR A 110 11.96 -2.66 2.07
CA THR A 110 12.06 -1.22 2.36
C THR A 110 12.53 -1.00 3.80
N GLU A 111 12.78 0.25 4.17
CA GLU A 111 13.02 0.60 5.58
C GLU A 111 11.78 0.37 6.46
N TYR A 112 10.59 0.31 5.84
CA TYR A 112 9.32 0.14 6.54
C TYR A 112 8.93 -1.35 6.66
N ILE A 113 9.04 -2.11 5.56
CA ILE A 113 8.91 -3.58 5.59
C ILE A 113 10.28 -4.20 5.32
N THR A 114 10.99 -4.49 6.41
CA THR A 114 12.29 -5.15 6.36
C THR A 114 12.14 -6.64 6.03
N LYS A 115 13.27 -7.31 5.71
CA LYS A 115 13.32 -8.78 5.56
C LYS A 115 12.70 -9.51 6.76
N ASN A 116 12.99 -9.05 7.98
CA ASN A 116 12.42 -9.65 9.19
C ASN A 116 10.90 -9.45 9.27
N ASN A 117 10.40 -8.27 8.90
CA ASN A 117 8.95 -8.03 8.84
C ASN A 117 8.29 -9.00 7.87
N TYR A 118 8.84 -9.18 6.67
CA TYR A 118 8.33 -10.15 5.71
C TYR A 118 8.26 -11.56 6.30
N LEU A 119 9.34 -12.06 6.92
CA LEU A 119 9.35 -13.38 7.56
C LEU A 119 8.25 -13.56 8.63
N HIS A 120 7.88 -12.49 9.34
CA HIS A 120 6.74 -12.51 10.24
C HIS A 120 5.40 -12.55 9.51
N LEU A 121 5.26 -11.77 8.43
CA LEU A 121 4.05 -11.67 7.61
C LEU A 121 3.74 -12.99 6.87
N LEU A 122 4.78 -13.76 6.46
CA LEU A 122 4.60 -15.05 5.78
C LEU A 122 3.74 -16.04 6.58
N LYS A 123 3.73 -15.93 7.92
CA LYS A 123 2.95 -16.81 8.80
C LYS A 123 1.44 -16.71 8.62
N PHE A 124 0.98 -15.61 8.04
CA PHE A 124 -0.44 -15.33 7.80
C PHE A 124 -0.84 -15.55 6.34
N ALA A 125 0.13 -15.66 5.44
CA ALA A 125 -0.11 -15.93 4.03
C ALA A 125 -0.47 -17.40 3.79
N ASP A 126 -1.08 -17.67 2.64
CA ASP A 126 -1.23 -19.03 2.12
C ASP A 126 0.14 -19.66 1.82
N GLU A 127 0.17 -21.00 1.77
CA GLU A 127 1.40 -21.78 1.63
C GLU A 127 2.17 -21.44 0.35
N ALA A 128 1.47 -21.23 -0.77
CA ALA A 128 2.08 -20.95 -2.06
C ALA A 128 2.78 -19.58 -2.07
N THR A 129 2.12 -18.57 -1.52
CA THR A 129 2.65 -17.22 -1.38
C THR A 129 3.81 -17.18 -0.39
N ALA A 130 3.67 -17.87 0.75
CA ALA A 130 4.73 -17.96 1.75
C ALA A 130 6.00 -18.61 1.18
N ALA A 131 5.87 -19.73 0.45
CA ALA A 131 6.99 -20.41 -0.19
C ALA A 131 7.66 -19.53 -1.24
N TYR A 132 6.88 -18.88 -2.11
CA TYR A 132 7.39 -17.96 -3.12
C TYR A 132 8.21 -16.82 -2.49
N LEU A 133 7.64 -16.14 -1.49
CA LEU A 133 8.31 -15.00 -0.85
C LEU A 133 9.53 -15.43 -0.05
N GLN A 134 9.50 -16.57 0.65
CA GLN A 134 10.67 -17.11 1.35
C GLN A 134 11.84 -17.30 0.36
N GLU A 135 11.58 -17.91 -0.80
CA GLU A 135 12.60 -18.09 -1.83
C GLU A 135 13.19 -16.76 -2.33
N GLN A 136 12.35 -15.73 -2.52
CA GLN A 136 12.83 -14.41 -2.93
C GLN A 136 13.66 -13.73 -1.84
N LEU A 137 13.26 -13.87 -0.57
CA LEU A 137 13.98 -13.29 0.56
C LEU A 137 15.34 -13.97 0.79
N ASP A 138 15.46 -15.27 0.50
CA ASP A 138 16.72 -16.01 0.63
C ASP A 138 17.76 -15.63 -0.44
N LYS A 139 17.32 -15.06 -1.57
CA LYS A 139 18.18 -14.57 -2.65
C LYS A 139 18.77 -13.17 -2.39
N GLN A 140 18.27 -12.46 -1.39
CA GLN A 140 18.69 -11.12 -0.96
C GLN A 140 19.72 -11.22 0.17
#